data_AF-A0A7X7JJ94-F1
#
_entry.id   AF-A0A7X7JJ94-F1
#
_cell.length_a   1.000
_cell.length_b   1.000
_cell.length_c   1.000
_cell.angle_alpha   90.00
_cell.angle_beta   90.00
_cell.angle_gamma   90.00
#
_symmetry.space_group_name_H-M   'P 1'
#
loop_
_entity.id
_entity.type
_entity.pdbx_description
1 polymer ?
#
loop_
_entity_poly.entity_id
_entity_poly.type
_entity_poly.pdbx_seq_one_letter_code
_entity_poly.pdbx_strand_id
1 'polypeptide(L)'
;MTKRSSSLVLLLAVACSPAAAPEASTPDAADSARVAPSPGEPVTDDAAQDSVQDDSDQDEAPATAPGGEPESSEATSDAPVPSRDVIYKVTPEGLVVEADGVRFLPKAQPVKLANGGYGIRLEVTARVVDERTHTLLGHAHGPLSIAALIEDGKGQQKARHADSRGDGPRAGELEILQPGQDVVLTRSWPSGSVKGPLWWGQKVRLQVGLWGLGADDEAPRPLRKLCTVDMVAGAKPVAVVSPPEL
;
A
#
# COMPACT_ATOMS: atom_id res chain seq x y z
N MET A 1 56.43 -3.60 3.26
CA MET A 1 55.98 -4.97 2.92
C MET A 1 54.80 -4.88 1.97
N THR A 2 55.07 -5.09 0.69
CA THR A 2 54.13 -4.95 -0.44
C THR A 2 53.40 -6.28 -0.67
N LYS A 3 52.06 -6.30 -0.53
CA LYS A 3 51.24 -7.49 -0.86
C LYS A 3 50.50 -7.25 -2.17
N ARG A 4 50.84 -8.10 -3.15
CA ARG A 4 50.46 -8.05 -4.56
C ARG A 4 49.03 -8.53 -4.79
N SER A 5 48.41 -7.92 -5.79
CA SER A 5 47.17 -8.30 -6.47
C SER A 5 47.14 -9.76 -6.92
N SER A 6 45.95 -10.36 -6.87
CA SER A 6 45.54 -11.45 -7.75
C SER A 6 44.15 -11.15 -8.27
N SER A 7 44.08 -10.62 -9.50
CA SER A 7 42.86 -10.54 -10.29
C SER A 7 42.53 -11.93 -10.81
N LEU A 8 41.41 -12.49 -10.36
CA LEU A 8 40.84 -13.71 -10.94
C LEU A 8 39.84 -13.29 -12.03
N VAL A 9 40.25 -13.44 -13.29
CA VAL A 9 39.39 -13.29 -14.47
C VAL A 9 38.63 -14.61 -14.65
N LEU A 10 37.31 -14.59 -14.43
CA LEU A 10 36.44 -15.74 -14.70
C LEU A 10 35.73 -15.51 -16.04
N LEU A 11 36.25 -16.14 -17.09
CA LEU A 11 35.59 -16.34 -18.38
C LEU A 11 34.61 -17.52 -18.23
N LEU A 12 33.32 -17.29 -18.44
CA LEU A 12 32.34 -18.37 -18.63
C LEU A 12 31.59 -18.21 -19.95
N ALA A 13 31.58 -19.33 -20.66
CA ALA A 13 31.30 -19.49 -22.07
C ALA A 13 29.82 -19.31 -22.42
N VAL A 14 29.62 -18.77 -23.63
CA VAL A 14 28.37 -18.79 -24.39
C VAL A 14 28.11 -20.23 -24.84
N ALA A 15 27.03 -20.85 -24.35
CA ALA A 15 26.51 -22.11 -24.87
C ALA A 15 25.22 -21.83 -25.63
N CYS A 16 25.33 -21.86 -26.96
CA CYS A 16 24.24 -21.84 -27.92
C CYS A 16 23.63 -23.25 -27.96
N SER A 17 22.36 -23.40 -27.56
CA SER A 17 21.61 -24.64 -27.74
C SER A 17 20.41 -24.40 -28.65
N PRO A 18 20.27 -25.14 -29.76
CA PRO A 18 19.20 -24.98 -30.73
C PRO A 18 17.91 -25.69 -30.30
N ALA A 19 16.83 -25.24 -30.92
CA ALA A 19 15.45 -25.63 -30.76
C ALA A 19 15.17 -27.13 -30.90
N ALA A 20 14.29 -27.64 -30.03
CA ALA A 20 13.53 -28.86 -30.25
C ALA A 20 12.06 -28.60 -29.83
N ALA A 21 11.18 -28.54 -30.82
CA ALA A 21 9.75 -28.71 -30.63
C ALA A 21 9.42 -30.21 -30.74
N PRO A 22 8.49 -30.72 -29.92
CA PRO A 22 7.57 -31.72 -30.44
C PRO A 22 6.11 -31.49 -29.99
N GLU A 23 5.27 -31.46 -31.01
CA GLU A 23 4.05 -32.26 -31.20
C GLU A 23 2.89 -32.18 -30.19
N ALA A 24 1.75 -31.83 -30.79
CA ALA A 24 0.41 -31.94 -30.24
C ALA A 24 0.04 -33.39 -29.96
N SER A 25 -0.72 -33.61 -28.88
CA SER A 25 -1.51 -34.81 -28.67
C SER A 25 -2.77 -34.45 -27.87
N THR A 26 -3.89 -34.32 -28.57
CA THR A 26 -5.24 -34.62 -28.05
C THR A 26 -5.48 -36.12 -28.21
N PRO A 27 -6.00 -36.80 -27.19
CA PRO A 27 -7.42 -37.22 -27.18
C PRO A 27 -7.98 -37.10 -25.73
N ASP A 28 -9.22 -37.39 -25.33
CA ASP A 28 -10.38 -38.02 -25.92
C ASP A 28 -11.61 -37.51 -25.12
N ALA A 29 -12.78 -37.58 -25.73
CA ALA A 29 -14.06 -37.26 -25.13
C ALA A 29 -14.73 -38.53 -24.55
N ALA A 30 -15.76 -38.28 -23.73
CA ALA A 30 -16.75 -39.23 -23.22
C ALA A 30 -16.24 -40.14 -22.07
N ASP A 31 -17.04 -40.55 -21.08
CA ASP A 31 -18.49 -40.69 -21.02
C ASP A 31 -18.90 -40.93 -19.55
N SER A 32 -20.12 -40.51 -19.18
CA SER A 32 -21.02 -41.09 -18.17
C SER A 32 -20.56 -41.26 -16.70
N ALA A 33 -21.36 -41.17 -15.64
CA ALA A 33 -22.77 -40.89 -15.36
C ALA A 33 -22.83 -40.63 -13.82
N ARG A 34 -23.56 -39.60 -13.34
CA ARG A 34 -24.90 -39.64 -12.71
C ARG A 34 -25.01 -40.31 -11.32
N VAL A 35 -25.88 -39.70 -10.49
CA VAL A 35 -26.57 -40.18 -9.25
C VAL A 35 -25.85 -39.77 -7.94
N ALA A 36 -26.45 -39.12 -6.92
CA ALA A 36 -27.81 -38.62 -6.61
C ALA A 36 -27.71 -37.56 -5.47
N PRO A 37 -28.77 -36.75 -5.24
CA PRO A 37 -28.83 -35.73 -4.19
C PRO A 37 -29.25 -36.32 -2.83
N SER A 38 -28.82 -35.70 -1.73
CA SER A 38 -29.38 -35.93 -0.40
C SER A 38 -30.27 -34.76 0.01
N PRO A 39 -31.59 -34.97 0.16
CA PRO A 39 -32.51 -34.02 0.75
C PRO A 39 -32.56 -34.21 2.27
N GLY A 40 -32.47 -33.11 3.01
CA GLY A 40 -32.79 -33.02 4.43
C GLY A 40 -33.78 -31.88 4.62
N GLU A 41 -35.02 -32.25 4.89
CA GLU A 41 -36.19 -31.40 5.04
C GLU A 41 -36.31 -30.73 6.44
N PRO A 42 -37.27 -29.79 6.62
CA PRO A 42 -37.27 -28.77 7.67
C PRO A 42 -38.05 -29.18 8.93
N VAL A 43 -37.86 -28.44 10.03
CA VAL A 43 -38.86 -28.37 11.10
C VAL A 43 -39.02 -26.91 11.58
N THR A 44 -40.30 -26.61 11.71
CA THR A 44 -41.03 -25.36 11.89
C THR A 44 -41.06 -24.85 13.34
N ASP A 45 -41.37 -23.55 13.48
CA ASP A 45 -42.16 -22.85 14.51
C ASP A 45 -42.00 -23.20 15.99
N ASP A 46 -41.72 -22.18 16.82
CA ASP A 46 -42.82 -21.65 17.65
C ASP A 46 -42.55 -20.21 18.11
N ALA A 47 -43.64 -19.45 18.13
CA ALA A 47 -43.75 -18.03 18.41
C ALA A 47 -43.77 -17.71 19.91
N ALA A 48 -43.41 -16.48 20.28
CA ALA A 48 -44.16 -15.72 21.28
C ALA A 48 -43.82 -14.22 21.19
N GLN A 49 -44.84 -13.45 20.83
CA GLN A 49 -44.99 -12.01 21.04
C GLN A 49 -45.20 -11.72 22.54
N ASP A 50 -44.76 -10.56 23.03
CA ASP A 50 -45.56 -9.68 23.89
C ASP A 50 -44.85 -8.30 24.02
N SER A 51 -45.39 -7.24 23.41
CA SER A 51 -46.18 -6.16 24.07
C SER A 51 -45.29 -5.21 24.88
N VAL A 52 -44.82 -4.09 24.31
CA VAL A 52 -45.44 -2.75 24.36
C VAL A 52 -46.09 -2.44 25.71
N GLN A 53 -45.46 -1.57 26.51
CA GLN A 53 -46.21 -0.61 27.33
C GLN A 53 -45.43 0.70 27.44
N ASP A 54 -46.04 1.68 26.77
CA ASP A 54 -45.86 3.12 26.88
C ASP A 54 -46.52 3.58 28.19
N ASP A 55 -45.85 4.46 28.94
CA ASP A 55 -46.53 5.41 29.84
C ASP A 55 -45.66 6.65 29.96
N SER A 56 -46.29 7.78 29.62
CA SER A 56 -45.76 9.13 29.61
C SER A 56 -46.14 9.87 30.91
N ASP A 57 -45.62 11.10 31.03
CA ASP A 57 -46.01 12.18 31.97
C ASP A 57 -45.36 12.10 33.37
N GLN A 58 -44.83 13.16 34.01
CA GLN A 58 -44.88 14.63 33.88
C GLN A 58 -43.66 15.17 34.68
N ASP A 59 -42.82 16.07 34.14
CA ASP A 59 -42.86 17.54 34.26
C ASP A 59 -42.64 18.10 35.69
N GLU A 60 -41.45 18.69 35.93
CA GLU A 60 -41.28 19.92 36.71
C GLU A 60 -39.83 20.48 36.56
N ALA A 61 -39.71 21.61 35.87
CA ALA A 61 -38.63 22.60 36.04
C ALA A 61 -39.02 23.55 37.22
N PRO A 62 -38.19 24.52 37.73
CA PRO A 62 -36.98 25.12 37.15
C PRO A 62 -35.85 25.50 38.17
N ALA A 63 -34.77 26.11 37.64
CA ALA A 63 -34.08 27.31 38.17
C ALA A 63 -32.52 27.24 38.30
N THR A 64 -31.88 27.97 37.37
CA THR A 64 -30.83 29.00 37.58
C THR A 64 -29.36 28.56 37.79
N ALA A 65 -28.53 28.98 36.81
CA ALA A 65 -27.06 28.98 36.74
C ALA A 65 -26.40 29.87 37.84
N PRO A 66 -25.07 29.83 38.11
CA PRO A 66 -24.02 30.18 37.14
C PRO A 66 -22.65 29.45 37.27
N GLY A 67 -21.86 29.49 36.20
CA GLY A 67 -20.40 29.66 36.28
C GLY A 67 -19.54 28.39 36.35
N GLY A 68 -18.73 28.20 35.31
CA GLY A 68 -17.60 27.28 35.33
C GLY A 68 -17.42 26.54 34.01
N GLU A 69 -17.12 27.26 32.94
CA GLU A 69 -16.42 26.67 31.78
C GLU A 69 -15.09 26.09 32.28
N PRO A 70 -14.83 24.78 32.17
CA PRO A 70 -13.45 24.34 32.06
C PRO A 70 -13.02 24.66 30.63
N GLU A 71 -12.18 25.67 30.50
CA GLU A 71 -11.36 25.91 29.32
C GLU A 71 -10.63 24.60 28.96
N SER A 72 -11.24 23.78 28.09
CA SER A 72 -10.47 22.90 27.24
C SER A 72 -9.73 23.81 26.27
N SER A 73 -8.57 24.28 26.73
CA SER A 73 -7.48 24.72 25.87
C SER A 73 -6.97 23.49 25.09
N GLU A 74 -7.80 22.98 24.18
CA GLU A 74 -7.32 22.38 22.95
C GLU A 74 -6.71 23.53 22.14
N ALA A 75 -5.49 23.90 22.49
CA ALA A 75 -4.58 24.52 21.55
C ALA A 75 -4.24 23.46 20.49
N THR A 76 -5.21 23.12 19.64
CA THR A 76 -4.92 22.74 18.26
C THR A 76 -4.17 23.92 17.69
N SER A 77 -2.83 23.87 17.81
CA SER A 77 -1.95 24.67 16.99
C SER A 77 -2.16 24.19 15.56
N ASP A 78 -3.24 24.68 14.95
CA ASP A 78 -3.53 24.64 13.53
C ASP A 78 -2.61 25.66 12.82
N ALA A 79 -1.33 25.61 13.18
CA ALA A 79 -0.30 26.31 12.44
C ALA A 79 -0.22 25.59 11.09
N PRO A 80 -0.41 26.31 9.97
CA PRO A 80 -0.35 25.69 8.66
C PRO A 80 1.02 25.04 8.50
N VAL A 81 1.04 23.69 8.43
CA VAL A 81 2.25 22.93 8.14
C VAL A 81 2.80 23.47 6.83
N PRO A 82 4.06 23.95 6.77
CA PRO A 82 4.59 24.57 5.57
C PRO A 82 4.42 23.62 4.40
N SER A 83 3.79 24.08 3.32
CA SER A 83 3.63 23.27 2.11
C SER A 83 5.01 22.86 1.59
N ARG A 84 5.18 21.57 1.33
CA ARG A 84 6.40 21.00 0.72
C ARG A 84 6.26 21.07 -0.79
N ASP A 85 7.29 21.56 -1.46
CA ASP A 85 7.36 21.55 -2.92
C ASP A 85 7.71 20.15 -3.42
N VAL A 86 6.85 19.60 -4.29
CA VAL A 86 7.03 18.28 -4.88
C VAL A 86 6.92 18.40 -6.39
N ILE A 87 7.97 17.98 -7.09
CA ILE A 87 8.07 18.05 -8.54
C ILE A 87 7.92 16.64 -9.13
N TYR A 88 6.99 16.47 -10.05
CA TYR A 88 6.79 15.22 -10.78
C TYR A 88 7.25 15.39 -12.23
N LYS A 89 8.14 14.51 -12.69
CA LYS A 89 8.63 14.45 -14.08
C LYS A 89 8.37 13.05 -14.61
N VAL A 90 7.62 12.96 -15.71
CA VAL A 90 7.39 11.69 -16.42
C VAL A 90 8.45 11.57 -17.51
N THR A 91 9.26 10.51 -17.45
CA THR A 91 10.29 10.20 -18.45
C THR A 91 10.00 8.84 -19.09
N PRO A 92 10.67 8.49 -20.20
CA PRO A 92 10.55 7.15 -20.80
C PRO A 92 10.91 6.00 -19.84
N GLU A 93 11.76 6.26 -18.85
CA GLU A 93 12.19 5.31 -17.83
C GLU A 93 11.17 5.17 -16.69
N GLY A 94 10.23 6.12 -16.56
CA GLY A 94 9.17 6.09 -15.56
C GLY A 94 8.92 7.44 -14.90
N LEU A 95 8.31 7.40 -13.72
CA LEU A 95 8.07 8.58 -12.91
C LEU A 95 9.34 8.94 -12.12
N VAL A 96 9.73 10.21 -12.15
CA VAL A 96 10.73 10.81 -11.27
C VAL A 96 10.01 11.81 -10.36
N VAL A 97 10.22 11.68 -9.06
CA VAL A 97 9.67 12.61 -8.06
C VAL A 97 10.81 13.29 -7.34
N GLU A 98 10.82 14.61 -7.26
CA GLU A 98 11.82 15.37 -6.49
C GLU A 98 11.11 16.13 -5.38
N ALA A 99 11.54 15.93 -4.13
CA ALA A 99 10.99 16.59 -2.95
C ALA A 99 12.11 16.78 -1.93
N ASP A 100 12.23 17.99 -1.38
CA ASP A 100 13.24 18.38 -0.39
C ASP A 100 14.65 17.86 -0.74
N GLY A 101 15.14 18.10 -1.96
CA GLY A 101 16.50 17.69 -2.33
C GLY A 101 16.71 16.18 -2.47
N VAL A 102 15.65 15.36 -2.41
CA VAL A 102 15.70 13.92 -2.65
C VAL A 102 14.93 13.57 -3.93
N ARG A 103 15.58 12.80 -4.80
CA ARG A 103 14.99 12.22 -6.01
C ARG A 103 14.52 10.80 -5.73
N PHE A 104 13.27 10.52 -6.07
CA PHE A 104 12.64 9.21 -5.96
C PHE A 104 12.31 8.64 -7.34
N LEU A 105 12.59 7.36 -7.53
CA LEU A 105 12.30 6.58 -8.75
C LEU A 105 11.40 5.39 -8.39
N PRO A 106 10.08 5.58 -8.29
CA PRO A 106 9.15 4.49 -8.00
C PRO A 106 8.99 3.52 -9.18
N LYS A 107 8.99 2.24 -8.86
CA LYS A 107 8.70 1.11 -9.75
C LYS A 107 7.73 0.15 -9.07
N ALA A 108 6.82 -0.42 -9.84
CA ALA A 108 5.86 -1.40 -9.34
C ALA A 108 5.84 -2.62 -10.25
N GLN A 109 5.73 -3.80 -9.63
CA GLN A 109 5.65 -5.07 -10.33
C GLN A 109 4.48 -5.89 -9.79
N PRO A 110 3.63 -6.46 -10.66
CA PRO A 110 2.60 -7.40 -10.23
C PRO A 110 3.26 -8.70 -9.74
N VAL A 111 2.76 -9.24 -8.63
CA VAL A 111 3.22 -10.52 -8.07
C VAL A 111 2.05 -11.46 -7.88
N LYS A 112 2.20 -12.73 -8.27
CA LYS A 112 1.22 -13.77 -7.98
C LYS A 112 1.50 -14.32 -6.58
N LEU A 113 0.49 -14.31 -5.72
CA LEU A 113 0.58 -14.78 -4.35
C LEU A 113 0.30 -16.28 -4.26
N ALA A 114 0.74 -16.91 -3.16
CA ALA A 114 0.59 -18.35 -2.94
C ALA A 114 -0.88 -18.82 -2.93
N ASN A 115 -1.82 -17.95 -2.56
CA ASN A 115 -3.25 -18.23 -2.57
C ASN A 115 -3.92 -18.04 -3.94
N GLY A 116 -3.14 -17.85 -5.00
CA GLY A 116 -3.62 -17.69 -6.38
C GLY A 116 -4.08 -16.28 -6.74
N GLY A 117 -4.20 -15.37 -5.77
CA GLY A 117 -4.50 -13.96 -6.03
C GLY A 117 -3.27 -13.14 -6.43
N TYR A 118 -3.48 -11.85 -6.69
CA TYR A 118 -2.45 -10.92 -7.14
C TYR A 118 -2.12 -9.87 -6.08
N GLY A 119 -0.88 -9.39 -6.10
CA GLY A 119 -0.38 -8.29 -5.30
C GLY A 119 0.56 -7.40 -6.12
N ILE A 120 1.13 -6.39 -5.47
CA ILE A 120 2.09 -5.45 -6.06
C ILE A 120 3.35 -5.46 -5.19
N ARG A 121 4.52 -5.65 -5.81
CA ARG A 121 5.82 -5.32 -5.22
C ARG A 121 6.21 -3.92 -5.66
N LEU A 122 6.35 -3.02 -4.71
CA LEU A 122 6.78 -1.65 -4.88
C LEU A 122 8.27 -1.53 -4.52
N GLU A 123 9.00 -0.82 -5.36
CA GLU A 123 10.40 -0.46 -5.16
C GLU A 123 10.55 1.05 -5.42
N VAL A 124 11.12 1.79 -4.48
CA VAL A 124 11.40 3.22 -4.63
C VAL A 124 12.88 3.43 -4.38
N THR A 125 13.63 3.77 -5.43
CA THR A 125 15.01 4.21 -5.26
C THR A 125 14.99 5.68 -4.84
N ALA A 126 15.54 5.98 -3.66
CA ALA A 126 15.75 7.33 -3.16
C ALA A 126 17.22 7.70 -3.34
N ARG A 127 17.49 8.89 -3.88
CA ARG A 127 18.83 9.44 -4.05
C ARG A 127 18.82 10.90 -3.63
N VAL A 128 19.73 11.26 -2.74
CA VAL A 128 19.94 12.66 -2.38
C VAL A 128 20.62 13.38 -3.55
N VAL A 129 20.03 14.49 -3.99
CA VAL A 129 20.53 15.33 -5.10
C VAL A 129 21.04 16.69 -4.64
N ASP A 130 20.84 17.04 -3.37
CA ASP A 130 21.57 18.12 -2.72
C ASP A 130 22.78 17.56 -1.93
N GLU A 131 23.66 18.44 -1.45
CA GLU A 131 24.85 18.02 -0.68
C GLU A 131 24.53 17.87 0.82
N ARG A 132 23.27 17.61 1.17
CA ARG A 132 22.78 17.57 2.57
C ARG A 132 22.43 16.15 3.00
N THR A 133 22.43 15.91 4.31
CA THR A 133 21.95 14.62 4.83
C THR A 133 20.44 14.68 4.96
N HIS A 134 19.75 13.60 4.60
CA HIS A 134 18.31 13.49 4.80
C HIS A 134 17.97 12.31 5.70
N THR A 135 16.80 12.38 6.33
CA THR A 135 16.28 11.31 7.17
C THR A 135 14.92 10.85 6.67
N LEU A 136 14.72 9.53 6.65
CA LEU A 136 13.45 8.88 6.43
C LEU A 136 12.94 8.29 7.74
N LEU A 137 11.68 8.59 8.08
CA LEU A 137 11.03 7.98 9.23
C LEU A 137 10.53 6.59 8.85
N GLY A 138 11.18 5.55 9.36
CA GLY A 138 10.78 4.15 9.19
C GLY A 138 9.85 3.65 10.30
N HIS A 139 8.87 2.82 9.96
CA HIS A 139 8.19 1.97 10.94
C HIS A 139 8.60 0.50 10.74
N ALA A 140 8.02 -0.44 11.50
CA ALA A 140 8.34 -1.88 11.44
C ALA A 140 8.27 -2.54 10.03
N HIS A 141 7.70 -1.85 9.03
CA HIS A 141 7.63 -2.32 7.63
C HIS A 141 8.20 -1.29 6.64
N GLY A 142 9.19 -0.52 7.09
CA GLY A 142 9.89 0.49 6.30
C GLY A 142 9.20 1.86 6.26
N PRO A 143 9.84 2.84 5.58
CA PRO A 143 9.42 4.24 5.53
C PRO A 143 8.27 4.53 4.56
N LEU A 144 7.96 3.60 3.66
CA LEU A 144 6.83 3.74 2.72
C LEU A 144 5.49 3.60 3.45
N SER A 145 4.55 4.51 3.16
CA SER A 145 3.13 4.42 3.51
C SER A 145 2.31 4.03 2.27
N ILE A 146 1.29 3.18 2.46
CA ILE A 146 0.45 2.69 1.34
C ILE A 146 -1.01 2.70 1.77
N ALA A 147 -1.84 3.45 1.06
CA ALA A 147 -3.29 3.28 1.08
C ALA A 147 -3.76 2.61 -0.20
N ALA A 148 -4.76 1.74 -0.12
CA ALA A 148 -5.31 0.98 -1.23
C ALA A 148 -6.81 1.21 -1.36
N LEU A 149 -7.26 1.42 -2.59
CA LEU A 149 -8.66 1.38 -2.99
C LEU A 149 -8.85 0.19 -3.94
N ILE A 150 -9.77 -0.71 -3.62
CA ILE A 150 -10.06 -1.90 -4.43
C ILE A 150 -11.45 -1.75 -5.03
N GLU A 151 -11.54 -1.94 -6.34
CA GLU A 151 -12.78 -1.97 -7.11
C GLU A 151 -13.02 -3.36 -7.69
N ASP A 152 -14.29 -3.71 -7.89
CA ASP A 152 -14.66 -4.90 -8.65
C ASP A 152 -14.57 -4.66 -10.18
N GLY A 153 -14.87 -5.70 -10.97
CA GLY A 153 -14.86 -5.60 -12.44
C GLY A 153 -15.92 -4.67 -13.02
N LYS A 154 -16.87 -4.19 -12.20
CA LYS A 154 -17.92 -3.22 -12.57
C LYS A 154 -17.57 -1.80 -12.12
N GLY A 155 -16.39 -1.59 -11.52
CA GLY A 155 -15.95 -0.29 -11.00
C GLY A 155 -16.61 0.10 -9.67
N GLN A 156 -17.24 -0.85 -8.96
CA GLN A 156 -17.79 -0.59 -7.63
C GLN A 156 -16.71 -0.76 -6.58
N GLN A 157 -16.59 0.21 -5.67
CA GLN A 157 -15.66 0.13 -4.55
C GLN A 157 -16.01 -1.06 -3.66
N LYS A 158 -15.07 -2.00 -3.52
CA LYS A 158 -15.21 -3.19 -2.66
C LYS A 158 -14.54 -3.01 -1.31
N ALA A 159 -13.39 -2.35 -1.28
CA ALA A 159 -12.64 -2.13 -0.04
C ALA A 159 -11.76 -0.90 -0.14
N ARG A 160 -11.49 -0.29 1.01
CA ARG A 160 -10.47 0.74 1.18
C ARG A 160 -9.62 0.36 2.39
N HIS A 161 -8.31 0.37 2.21
CA HIS A 161 -7.35 0.07 3.27
C HIS A 161 -6.41 1.25 3.38
N ALA A 162 -6.40 1.92 4.53
CA ALA A 162 -5.37 2.91 4.83
C ALA A 162 -4.26 2.24 5.65
N ASP A 163 -3.04 2.74 5.51
CA ASP A 163 -1.97 2.37 6.41
C ASP A 163 -2.26 2.93 7.80
N SER A 164 -2.79 2.11 8.70
CA SER A 164 -3.25 2.53 10.03
C SER A 164 -2.13 2.52 11.08
N ARG A 165 -0.86 2.50 10.65
CA ARG A 165 0.29 2.68 11.55
C ARG A 165 0.24 4.14 12.02
N GLY A 166 -0.50 4.38 13.10
CA GLY A 166 -1.09 5.68 13.43
C GLY A 166 -0.15 6.86 13.49
N ASP A 167 -0.72 8.07 13.36
CA ASP A 167 -0.09 9.40 13.43
C ASP A 167 0.60 9.73 14.79
N GLY A 168 0.81 8.73 15.66
CA GLY A 168 1.44 8.91 16.96
C GLY A 168 2.97 8.85 16.89
N PRO A 169 3.68 9.51 17.82
CA PRO A 169 5.14 9.50 17.89
C PRO A 169 5.63 8.14 18.39
N ARG A 170 5.56 7.12 17.54
CA ARG A 170 6.33 5.90 17.75
C ARG A 170 7.67 6.15 17.11
N ALA A 171 8.70 6.26 17.94
CA ALA A 171 10.11 6.30 17.56
C ALA A 171 10.35 5.25 16.48
N GLY A 172 10.29 5.71 15.24
CA GLY A 172 10.61 4.94 14.07
C GLY A 172 12.13 4.83 13.98
N GLU A 173 12.62 3.76 13.38
CA GLU A 173 14.02 3.72 12.98
C GLU A 173 14.23 4.82 11.93
N LEU A 174 15.11 5.78 12.20
CA LEU A 174 15.50 6.79 11.23
C LEU A 174 16.49 6.16 10.26
N GLU A 175 16.12 6.12 9.00
CA GLU A 175 17.01 5.72 7.92
C GLU A 175 17.69 6.97 7.35
N ILE A 176 19.02 7.00 7.37
CA ILE A 176 19.82 8.15 6.94
C ILE A 176 20.13 8.01 5.45
N LEU A 177 19.81 9.05 4.68
CA LEU A 177 20.15 9.19 3.28
C LEU A 177 21.38 10.09 3.15
N GLN A 178 22.50 9.53 2.69
CA GLN A 178 23.73 10.25 2.45
C GLN A 178 23.81 10.77 1.01
N PRO A 179 24.41 11.95 0.76
CA PRO A 179 24.70 12.45 -0.58
C PRO A 179 25.39 11.41 -1.47
N GLY A 180 24.89 11.25 -2.69
CA GLY A 180 25.48 10.35 -3.68
C GLY A 180 25.19 8.85 -3.47
N GLN A 181 24.55 8.44 -2.38
CA GLN A 181 24.12 7.07 -2.14
C GLN A 181 22.68 6.84 -2.63
N ASP A 182 22.48 5.71 -3.33
CA ASP A 182 21.16 5.22 -3.67
C ASP A 182 20.66 4.29 -2.54
N VAL A 183 19.44 4.54 -2.06
CA VAL A 183 18.76 3.69 -1.08
C VAL A 183 17.50 3.12 -1.73
N VAL A 184 17.33 1.80 -1.64
CA VAL A 184 16.21 1.10 -2.29
C VAL A 184 15.19 0.69 -1.24
N LEU A 185 14.04 1.37 -1.24
CA LEU A 185 12.93 1.11 -0.35
C LEU A 185 11.99 0.10 -1.01
N THR A 186 11.77 -1.05 -0.37
CA THR A 186 10.88 -2.09 -0.92
C THR A 186 9.69 -2.34 -0.03
N ARG A 187 8.51 -2.55 -0.63
CA ARG A 187 7.31 -2.96 0.08
C ARG A 187 6.38 -3.77 -0.81
N SER A 188 5.75 -4.79 -0.23
CA SER A 188 4.72 -5.57 -0.93
C SER A 188 3.33 -5.16 -0.46
N TRP A 189 2.36 -5.24 -1.36
CA TRP A 189 0.94 -5.11 -1.08
C TRP A 189 0.19 -6.32 -1.64
N PRO A 190 -0.75 -6.92 -0.89
CA PRO A 190 -1.07 -6.63 0.51
C PRO A 190 0.09 -6.97 1.46
N SER A 191 0.17 -6.29 2.61
CA SER A 191 1.11 -6.60 3.71
C SER A 191 0.51 -6.26 5.08
N GLY A 192 1.05 -6.87 6.15
CA GLY A 192 0.66 -6.59 7.53
C GLY A 192 -0.81 -6.90 7.82
N SER A 193 -1.55 -5.88 8.29
CA SER A 193 -2.97 -5.98 8.66
C SER A 193 -3.94 -5.97 7.48
N VAL A 194 -3.48 -5.64 6.27
CA VAL A 194 -4.33 -5.65 5.07
C VAL A 194 -4.56 -7.10 4.64
N LYS A 195 -5.81 -7.57 4.79
CA LYS A 195 -6.20 -8.93 4.44
C LYS A 195 -6.78 -8.98 3.03
N GLY A 196 -6.20 -9.85 2.21
CA GLY A 196 -6.81 -10.30 0.95
C GLY A 196 -6.02 -9.87 -0.28
N PRO A 197 -5.75 -10.80 -1.22
CA PRO A 197 -5.16 -10.45 -2.50
C PRO A 197 -6.16 -9.75 -3.40
N LEU A 198 -5.68 -9.24 -4.53
CA LEU A 198 -6.53 -8.84 -5.65
C LEU A 198 -6.95 -10.08 -6.45
N TRP A 199 -8.26 -10.32 -6.58
CA TRP A 199 -8.82 -11.42 -7.35
C TRP A 199 -9.03 -11.04 -8.81
N TRP A 200 -9.20 -12.04 -9.67
CA TRP A 200 -9.39 -11.86 -11.11
C TRP A 200 -10.48 -10.83 -11.44
N GLY A 201 -10.17 -9.89 -12.34
CA GLY A 201 -11.08 -8.84 -12.78
C GLY A 201 -11.21 -7.65 -11.83
N GLN A 202 -10.64 -7.74 -10.62
CA GLN A 202 -10.61 -6.61 -9.69
C GLN A 202 -9.51 -5.62 -10.05
N LYS A 203 -9.70 -4.37 -9.62
CA LYS A 203 -8.74 -3.29 -9.78
C LYS A 203 -8.26 -2.81 -8.42
N VAL A 204 -7.01 -2.41 -8.33
CA VAL A 204 -6.48 -1.71 -7.16
C VAL A 204 -5.81 -0.42 -7.60
N ARG A 205 -6.06 0.64 -6.83
CA ARG A 205 -5.33 1.89 -6.84
C ARG A 205 -4.59 2.04 -5.51
N LEU A 206 -3.27 2.05 -5.55
CA LEU A 206 -2.43 2.33 -4.39
C LEU A 206 -2.04 3.80 -4.40
N GLN A 207 -2.28 4.50 -3.30
CA GLN A 207 -1.65 5.77 -2.99
C GLN A 207 -0.42 5.50 -2.15
N VAL A 208 0.74 5.85 -2.68
CA VAL A 208 2.04 5.63 -2.04
C VAL A 208 2.54 6.96 -1.47
N GLY A 209 3.10 6.90 -0.27
CA GLY A 209 3.73 8.03 0.39
C GLY A 209 4.94 7.61 1.25
N LEU A 210 5.47 8.56 2.02
CA LEU A 210 6.45 8.36 3.07
C LEU A 210 5.89 8.83 4.40
N TRP A 211 6.22 8.12 5.48
CA TRP A 211 5.85 8.50 6.84
C TRP A 211 6.56 9.77 7.31
N GLY A 212 7.79 9.97 6.88
CA GLY A 212 8.56 11.17 7.19
C GLY A 212 9.74 11.29 6.26
N LEU A 213 9.95 12.49 5.75
CA LEU A 213 11.17 12.94 5.08
C LEU A 213 11.59 14.24 5.78
N GLY A 214 12.84 14.34 6.20
CA GLY A 214 13.42 15.55 6.79
C GLY A 214 14.81 15.81 6.23
N ALA A 215 15.17 17.08 6.12
CA ALA A 215 16.51 17.51 5.78
C ALA A 215 17.29 17.82 7.08
N ASP A 216 18.53 17.38 7.17
CA ASP A 216 19.45 17.60 8.29
C ASP A 216 18.80 17.25 9.66
N ASP A 217 18.61 18.24 10.53
CA ASP A 217 18.02 18.13 11.87
C ASP A 217 16.52 18.46 11.92
N GLU A 218 15.87 18.70 10.77
CA GLU A 218 14.44 18.97 10.73
C GLU A 218 13.62 17.72 11.10
N ALA A 219 12.54 17.94 11.85
CA ALA A 219 11.60 16.88 12.16
C ALA A 219 11.04 16.27 10.85
N PRO A 220 11.17 14.95 10.62
CA PRO A 220 10.66 14.34 9.40
C PRO A 220 9.15 14.58 9.24
N ARG A 221 8.76 15.14 8.10
CA ARG A 221 7.35 15.43 7.78
C ARG A 221 6.81 14.42 6.78
N PRO A 222 5.56 13.93 6.93
CA PRO A 222 4.98 12.98 6.00
C PRO A 222 4.94 13.50 4.56
N LEU A 223 5.23 12.63 3.59
CA LEU A 223 5.02 12.89 2.17
C LEU A 223 3.86 12.02 1.68
N ARG A 224 2.63 12.53 1.77
CA ARG A 224 1.40 11.74 1.53
C ARG A 224 1.15 11.35 0.07
N LYS A 225 1.66 12.16 -0.86
CA LYS A 225 1.47 12.02 -2.30
C LYS A 225 2.85 11.81 -2.94
N LEU A 226 3.36 10.59 -2.95
CA LEU A 226 4.60 10.26 -3.67
C LEU A 226 4.29 9.77 -5.09
N CYS A 227 3.43 8.77 -5.22
CA CYS A 227 2.91 8.31 -6.50
C CYS A 227 1.61 7.53 -6.34
N THR A 228 0.94 7.28 -7.46
CA THR A 228 -0.17 6.32 -7.54
C THR A 228 0.28 5.08 -8.30
N VAL A 229 -0.21 3.91 -7.89
CA VAL A 229 -0.03 2.65 -8.63
C VAL A 229 -1.38 2.04 -8.93
N ASP A 230 -1.73 1.95 -10.20
CA ASP A 230 -2.95 1.28 -10.67
C ASP A 230 -2.61 -0.12 -11.21
N MET A 231 -3.42 -1.12 -10.88
CA MET A 231 -3.29 -2.48 -11.41
C MET A 231 -4.65 -3.15 -11.56
N VAL A 232 -4.83 -3.91 -12.64
CA VAL A 232 -5.97 -4.81 -12.83
C VAL A 232 -5.49 -6.26 -12.77
N ALA A 233 -6.10 -7.08 -11.91
CA ALA A 233 -5.81 -8.50 -11.83
C ALA A 233 -6.39 -9.26 -13.03
N GLY A 234 -5.61 -10.13 -13.65
CA GLY A 234 -6.02 -10.86 -14.84
C GLY A 234 -4.91 -11.73 -15.41
N ALA A 235 -5.01 -12.10 -16.68
CA ALA A 235 -4.05 -13.00 -17.35
C ALA A 235 -2.63 -12.41 -17.44
N LYS A 236 -2.55 -11.09 -17.67
CA LYS A 236 -1.30 -10.33 -17.78
C LYS A 236 -1.45 -9.05 -16.96
N PRO A 237 -1.38 -9.14 -15.63
CA PRO A 237 -1.48 -7.95 -14.79
C PRO A 237 -0.31 -7.03 -15.12
N VAL A 238 -0.56 -5.73 -15.11
CA VAL A 238 0.46 -4.68 -15.24
C VAL A 238 0.19 -3.67 -14.13
N ALA A 239 1.23 -3.35 -13.37
CA ALA A 239 1.19 -2.28 -12.38
C ALA A 239 1.75 -1.01 -13.03
N VAL A 240 0.93 0.04 -13.12
CA VAL A 240 1.29 1.30 -13.75
C VAL A 240 1.53 2.33 -12.66
N VAL A 241 2.72 2.91 -12.65
CA VAL A 241 3.09 4.01 -11.73
C VAL A 241 2.80 5.35 -12.42
N SER A 242 2.08 6.23 -11.74
CA SER A 242 1.69 7.55 -12.26
C SER A 242 1.82 8.64 -11.19
N PRO A 243 1.92 9.93 -11.58
CA PRO A 243 1.77 11.03 -10.63
C PRO A 243 0.42 10.94 -9.89
N PRO A 244 0.36 11.42 -8.63
CA PRO A 244 -0.90 11.48 -7.90
C PRO A 244 -1.85 12.50 -8.52
N GLU A 245 -3.15 12.22 -8.48
CA GLU A 245 -4.19 13.19 -8.84
C GLU A 245 -4.13 14.36 -7.81
N LEU A 246 -4.01 15.59 -8.32
CA LEU A 246 -3.86 16.80 -7.51
C LEU A 246 -5.19 17.21 -6.88
#